data_AF-A0A5R9CJM3-F1
#
_entry.id   AF-A0A5R9CJM3-F1
#
_cell.length_a   1.000
_cell.length_b   1.000
_cell.length_c   1.000
_cell.angle_alpha   90.00
_cell.angle_beta   90.00
_cell.angle_gamma   90.00
#
_symmetry.space_group_name_H-M   'P 1'
#
loop_
_entity.id
_entity.type
_entity.pdbx_description
1 polymer ?
#
loop_
_entity_poly.entity_id
_entity_poly.type
_entity_poly.pdbx_seq_one_letter_code
_entity_poly.pdbx_strand_id
1 'polypeptide(L)'
;MMCRSLISKQMMMLCNGSLTSHLKRLTWFKSLMVNLKFNWRSVTKVTENLNDFLLENVDNEPETEEIEFKGFKSPFVIKSLTATELKEIQKRHTRKVLNKQTRTVTVDSDADAISDDLIVSSIVVPDLNNAQLQKSWGVVANPGKLLRKMLLAGQYGELAEKVQTLSGFDAEDLTSLVDEAKK
;
A
#
# COMPACT_ATOMS: atom_id res chain seq x y z
N MET A 1 6.03 -31.49 -5.37
CA MET A 1 5.32 -32.51 -6.18
C MET A 1 6.02 -33.88 -6.27
N MET A 2 6.98 -34.23 -5.39
CA MET A 2 7.70 -35.52 -5.49
C MET A 2 7.26 -36.62 -4.50
N CYS A 3 6.48 -36.33 -3.45
CA CYS A 3 6.06 -37.37 -2.49
C CYS A 3 4.87 -38.24 -2.93
N ARG A 4 4.17 -37.88 -4.02
CA ARG A 4 2.94 -38.58 -4.45
C ARG A 4 3.22 -39.88 -5.24
N SER A 5 4.45 -40.07 -5.74
CA SER A 5 4.81 -41.21 -6.60
C SER A 5 5.29 -42.46 -5.84
N LEU A 6 5.70 -42.35 -4.57
CA LEU A 6 6.28 -43.47 -3.82
C LEU A 6 5.23 -44.34 -3.12
N ILE A 7 4.04 -43.79 -2.86
CA ILE A 7 2.98 -44.51 -2.15
C ILE A 7 2.20 -45.45 -3.08
N SER A 8 2.23 -45.22 -4.40
CA SER A 8 1.49 -46.05 -5.36
C SER A 8 2.22 -47.33 -5.80
N LYS A 9 3.55 -47.40 -5.67
CA LYS A 9 4.34 -48.58 -6.11
C LYS A 9 4.46 -49.66 -5.02
N GLN A 10 4.24 -49.32 -3.75
CA GLN A 10 4.30 -50.29 -2.65
C GLN A 10 3.03 -51.16 -2.54
N MET A 11 1.93 -50.77 -3.21
CA MET A 11 0.64 -51.47 -3.15
C MET A 11 0.51 -52.63 -4.17
N MET A 12 1.53 -52.88 -5.01
CA MET A 12 1.47 -53.84 -6.12
C MET A 12 2.55 -54.93 -6.05
N MET A 13 2.92 -55.35 -4.84
CA MET A 13 3.68 -56.58 -4.61
C MET A 13 3.30 -57.13 -3.24
N LEU A 14 2.21 -57.89 -3.15
CA LEU A 14 1.97 -58.91 -2.10
C LEU A 14 0.76 -59.77 -2.52
N CYS A 15 0.84 -60.35 -3.72
CA CYS A 15 0.11 -61.57 -4.06
C CYS A 15 1.11 -62.74 -3.91
N ASN A 16 0.65 -63.84 -3.30
CA ASN A 16 1.34 -65.11 -3.03
C ASN A 16 2.10 -65.19 -1.69
N GLY A 17 1.42 -65.79 -0.69
CA GLY A 17 2.11 -66.46 0.42
C GLY A 17 1.50 -66.27 1.80
N SER A 18 0.81 -67.32 2.28
CA SER A 18 0.54 -67.65 3.69
C SER A 18 -0.09 -66.59 4.61
N LEU A 19 -1.34 -66.86 4.96
CA LEU A 19 -2.22 -66.11 5.84
C LEU A 19 -1.82 -66.23 7.33
N THR A 20 -0.65 -65.77 7.77
CA THR A 20 -0.32 -65.71 9.22
C THR A 20 0.53 -64.52 9.69
N SER A 21 1.01 -63.64 8.80
CA SER A 21 1.84 -62.47 9.19
C SER A 21 1.09 -61.12 9.13
N HIS A 22 -0.24 -61.14 9.04
CA HIS A 22 -1.04 -59.94 8.73
C HIS A 22 -1.52 -59.14 9.95
N LEU A 23 -1.32 -59.64 11.19
CA LEU A 23 -1.77 -58.93 12.41
C LEU A 23 -0.66 -58.22 13.21
N LYS A 24 0.63 -58.43 12.91
CA LYS A 24 1.73 -57.79 13.66
C LYS A 24 2.27 -56.49 13.06
N ARG A 25 1.80 -56.07 11.87
CA ARG A 25 2.20 -54.80 11.24
C ARG A 25 1.22 -53.64 11.43
N LEU A 26 -0.02 -53.93 11.86
CA LEU A 26 -1.03 -52.91 12.17
C LEU A 26 -0.86 -52.26 13.55
N THR A 27 -0.11 -52.88 14.47
CA THR A 27 0.15 -52.33 15.81
C THR A 27 1.28 -51.31 15.83
N TRP A 28 2.23 -51.36 14.88
CA TRP A 28 3.29 -50.36 14.76
C TRP A 28 2.78 -49.04 14.15
N PHE A 29 1.84 -49.10 13.21
CA PHE A 29 1.26 -47.91 12.57
C PHE A 29 0.27 -47.13 13.45
N LYS A 30 -0.40 -47.79 14.40
CA LYS A 30 -1.26 -47.10 15.38
C LYS A 30 -0.47 -46.34 16.45
N SER A 31 0.78 -46.73 16.72
CA SER A 31 1.65 -46.03 17.69
C SER A 31 2.25 -44.73 17.12
N LEU A 32 2.54 -44.69 15.82
CA LEU A 32 3.03 -43.48 15.15
C LEU A 32 1.95 -42.42 14.94
N MET A 33 0.67 -42.80 14.96
CA MET A 33 -0.47 -41.90 14.75
C MET A 33 -1.08 -41.30 16.03
N VAL A 34 -0.43 -41.46 17.20
CA VAL A 34 -0.87 -40.83 18.46
C VAL A 34 -0.08 -39.56 18.80
N ASN A 35 1.00 -39.23 18.07
CA ASN A 35 1.88 -38.09 18.38
C ASN A 35 2.00 -37.05 17.25
N LEU A 36 0.96 -36.91 16.42
CA LEU A 36 0.74 -35.70 15.63
C LEU A 36 -0.62 -35.11 16.02
N LYS A 37 -0.65 -34.42 17.16
CA LYS A 37 -1.72 -33.46 17.46
C LYS A 37 -1.48 -32.24 16.59
N PHE A 38 -1.78 -32.43 15.31
CA PHE A 38 -1.64 -31.46 14.25
C PHE A 38 -2.68 -30.35 14.53
N ASN A 39 -2.23 -29.29 15.19
CA ASN A 39 -3.01 -28.10 15.52
C ASN A 39 -3.40 -27.40 14.21
N TRP A 40 -4.51 -27.81 13.61
CA TRP A 40 -5.12 -27.08 12.52
C TRP A 40 -5.68 -25.77 13.08
N ARG A 41 -4.97 -24.70 12.78
CA ARG A 41 -5.57 -23.48 12.26
C ARG A 41 -6.57 -22.82 13.22
N SER A 42 -6.03 -22.07 14.17
CA SER A 42 -6.73 -20.89 14.69
C SER A 42 -6.86 -19.89 13.53
N VAL A 43 -7.77 -20.15 12.57
CA VAL A 43 -8.35 -19.04 11.81
C VAL A 43 -9.05 -18.21 12.88
N THR A 44 -8.43 -17.12 13.29
CA THR A 44 -9.11 -16.11 14.09
C THR A 44 -10.40 -15.79 13.32
N LYS A 45 -11.55 -16.11 13.91
CA LYS A 45 -12.82 -15.66 13.37
C LYS A 45 -12.76 -14.14 13.41
N VAL A 46 -12.57 -13.49 12.26
CA VAL A 46 -12.77 -12.06 12.12
C VAL A 46 -14.26 -11.86 12.40
N THR A 47 -14.58 -11.44 13.61
CA THR A 47 -15.94 -11.05 13.97
C THR A 47 -16.14 -9.65 13.40
N GLU A 48 -17.00 -9.53 12.39
CA GLU A 48 -17.38 -8.25 11.78
C GLU A 48 -18.15 -7.40 12.79
N ASN A 49 -17.46 -6.70 13.67
CA ASN A 49 -18.08 -5.74 14.57
C ASN A 49 -18.21 -4.40 13.84
N LEU A 50 -19.37 -4.15 13.25
CA LEU A 50 -19.66 -2.93 12.48
C LEU A 50 -19.36 -1.65 13.27
N ASN A 51 -19.50 -1.70 14.60
CA ASN A 51 -19.22 -0.57 15.48
C ASN A 51 -17.79 -0.06 15.32
N ASP A 52 -16.81 -0.93 15.10
CA ASP A 52 -15.39 -0.55 15.03
C ASP A 52 -15.08 0.31 13.77
N PHE A 53 -15.98 0.31 12.77
CA PHE A 53 -15.82 1.06 11.51
C PHE A 53 -16.75 2.28 11.41
N LEU A 54 -17.51 2.59 12.46
CA LEU A 54 -18.36 3.78 12.48
C LEU A 54 -17.51 5.04 12.61
N LEU A 55 -17.95 6.13 11.98
CA LEU A 55 -17.25 7.43 11.99
C LEU A 55 -16.89 7.92 13.39
N GLU A 56 -17.74 7.65 14.38
CA GLU A 56 -17.54 8.03 15.79
C GLU A 56 -16.38 7.28 16.47
N ASN A 57 -16.01 6.10 15.94
CA ASN A 57 -15.01 5.22 16.50
C ASN A 57 -13.72 5.17 15.66
N VAL A 58 -13.65 5.92 14.56
CA VAL A 58 -12.48 5.99 13.68
C VAL A 58 -11.93 7.41 13.72
N ASP A 59 -10.68 7.56 14.15
CA ASP A 59 -9.95 8.81 14.12
C ASP A 59 -9.69 9.20 12.64
N ASN A 60 -10.43 10.21 12.15
CA ASN A 60 -10.32 10.75 10.79
C ASN A 60 -9.73 12.16 10.74
N GLU A 61 -9.11 12.61 11.84
CA GLU A 61 -8.44 13.91 11.86
C GLU A 61 -7.20 13.87 10.98
N PRO A 62 -6.98 14.87 10.10
CA PRO A 62 -5.81 14.90 9.25
C PRO A 62 -4.55 15.08 10.11
N GLU A 63 -3.65 14.11 10.04
CA GLU A 63 -2.34 14.20 10.69
C GLU A 63 -1.55 15.37 10.09
N THR A 64 -0.94 16.17 10.96
CA THR A 64 -0.13 17.33 10.57
C THR A 64 1.30 17.21 11.07
N GLU A 65 2.27 17.53 10.22
CA GLU A 65 3.68 17.64 10.60
C GLU A 65 4.27 18.99 10.24
N GLU A 66 5.26 19.40 11.02
CA GLU A 66 6.05 20.60 10.80
C GLU A 66 7.42 20.23 10.21
N ILE A 67 7.81 20.92 9.13
CA ILE A 67 9.09 20.73 8.44
C ILE A 67 9.86 22.04 8.43
N GLU A 68 11.07 22.02 8.97
CA GLU A 68 11.97 23.18 8.97
C GLU A 68 12.95 23.12 7.79
N PHE A 69 12.88 24.11 6.90
CA PHE A 69 13.83 24.25 5.80
C PHE A 69 14.88 25.33 6.08
N LYS A 70 16.14 25.02 5.74
CA LYS A 70 17.24 26.00 5.77
C LYS A 70 16.92 27.20 4.87
N GLY A 71 16.97 28.40 5.44
CA GLY A 71 16.70 29.67 4.73
C GLY A 71 15.32 30.27 5.01
N PHE A 72 14.41 29.52 5.63
CA PHE A 72 13.12 30.02 6.08
C PHE A 72 13.15 30.26 7.59
N LYS A 73 12.47 31.32 8.04
CA LYS A 73 12.34 31.64 9.48
C LYS A 73 11.20 30.88 10.16
N SER A 74 10.26 30.38 9.36
CA SER A 74 9.05 29.70 9.83
C SER A 74 9.01 28.30 9.24
N PRO A 75 8.54 27.30 10.01
CA PRO A 75 8.35 25.95 9.51
C PRO A 75 7.21 25.90 8.49
N PHE A 76 7.28 24.89 7.62
CA PHE A 76 6.18 24.49 6.76
C PHE A 76 5.29 23.51 7.53
N VAL A 77 3.98 23.68 7.45
CA VAL A 77 3.02 22.73 8.04
C VAL A 77 2.37 21.97 6.90
N ILE A 78 2.51 20.65 6.93
CA ILE A 78 1.86 19.75 5.97
C ILE A 78 0.78 18.92 6.66
N LYS A 79 -0.22 18.51 5.89
CA LYS A 79 -1.30 17.61 6.29
C LYS A 79 -1.31 16.34 5.44
N SER A 80 -1.80 15.24 6.02
CA SER A 80 -2.11 14.02 5.27
C SER A 80 -3.24 14.27 4.26
N LEU A 81 -3.24 13.49 3.17
CA LEU A 81 -4.28 13.53 2.15
C LEU A 81 -5.24 12.37 2.28
N THR A 82 -6.53 12.68 2.17
CA THR A 82 -7.56 11.65 2.09
C THR A 82 -7.59 11.00 0.71
N ALA A 83 -8.03 9.74 0.65
CA ALA A 83 -8.20 9.04 -0.63
C ALA A 83 -9.18 9.76 -1.59
N THR A 84 -10.14 10.51 -1.04
CA THR A 84 -11.09 11.32 -1.82
C THR A 84 -10.39 12.49 -2.50
N GLU A 85 -9.59 13.28 -1.76
CA GLU A 85 -8.82 14.40 -2.30
C GLU A 85 -7.85 13.92 -3.39
N LEU A 86 -7.15 12.81 -3.16
CA LEU A 86 -6.25 12.20 -4.14
C LEU A 86 -6.98 11.85 -5.45
N LYS A 87 -8.14 11.21 -5.34
CA LYS A 87 -8.95 10.84 -6.51
C LYS A 87 -9.44 12.07 -7.27
N GLU A 88 -9.76 13.15 -6.58
CA GLU A 88 -10.13 14.42 -7.20
C GLU A 88 -8.95 15.04 -7.95
N ILE A 89 -7.75 15.06 -7.37
CA ILE A 89 -6.52 15.52 -8.02
C ILE A 89 -6.27 14.71 -9.30
N GLN A 90 -6.27 13.38 -9.21
CA GLN A 90 -6.09 12.50 -10.37
C GLN A 90 -7.13 12.78 -11.46
N LYS A 91 -8.40 12.95 -11.09
CA LYS A 91 -9.47 13.26 -12.04
C LYS A 91 -9.26 14.62 -12.73
N ARG A 92 -8.71 15.63 -12.04
CA ARG A 92 -8.42 16.94 -12.64
C ARG A 92 -7.34 16.87 -13.72
N HIS A 93 -6.36 15.99 -13.55
CA HIS A 93 -5.20 15.86 -14.43
C HIS A 93 -5.25 14.67 -15.40
N THR A 94 -6.29 13.85 -15.32
CA THR A 94 -6.55 12.76 -16.26
C THR A 94 -7.63 13.15 -17.26
N ARG A 95 -7.31 13.14 -18.55
CA ARG A 95 -8.25 13.39 -19.65
C ARG A 95 -8.39 12.19 -20.56
N LYS A 96 -9.58 12.00 -21.11
CA LYS A 96 -9.85 11.01 -22.15
C LYS A 96 -9.69 11.68 -23.51
N VAL A 97 -8.70 11.24 -24.27
CA VAL A 97 -8.43 11.76 -25.62
C VAL A 97 -8.96 10.74 -26.63
N LEU A 98 -9.89 11.17 -27.48
CA LEU A 98 -10.34 10.36 -28.61
C LEU A 98 -9.38 10.59 -29.79
N ASN A 99 -8.70 9.53 -30.22
CA ASN A 99 -7.96 9.58 -31.45
C ASN A 99 -8.95 9.49 -32.63
N LYS A 100 -9.10 10.60 -33.36
CA LYS A 100 -10.07 10.72 -34.47
C LYS A 100 -9.76 9.78 -35.64
N GLN A 101 -8.51 9.34 -35.80
CA GLN A 101 -8.09 8.47 -36.90
C GLN A 101 -8.33 7.00 -36.58
N THR A 102 -7.94 6.54 -35.39
CA THR A 102 -8.06 5.13 -34.97
C THR A 102 -9.38 4.83 -34.26
N ARG A 103 -10.19 5.85 -33.95
CA ARG A 103 -11.42 5.77 -33.12
C ARG A 103 -11.17 5.14 -31.74
N THR A 104 -9.93 5.10 -31.29
CA THR A 104 -9.56 4.58 -29.97
C THR A 104 -9.60 5.71 -28.94
N VAL A 105 -10.11 5.40 -27.75
CA VAL A 105 -10.08 6.31 -26.60
C VAL A 105 -8.83 5.98 -25.79
N THR A 106 -7.90 6.92 -25.71
CA THR A 106 -6.71 6.82 -24.87
C THR A 106 -6.90 7.68 -23.62
N VAL A 107 -6.44 7.19 -22.48
CA VAL A 107 -6.39 7.96 -21.24
C VAL A 107 -5.02 8.61 -21.17
N ASP A 108 -5.00 9.93 -21.07
CA ASP A 108 -3.79 10.74 -20.98
C ASP A 108 -3.78 11.39 -19.60
N SER A 109 -2.71 11.18 -18.85
CA SER A 109 -2.56 11.64 -17.48
C SER A 109 -1.21 12.34 -17.34
N ASP A 110 -1.23 13.55 -16.79
CA ASP A 110 -0.02 14.30 -16.50
C ASP A 110 0.49 13.94 -15.09
N ALA A 111 1.48 13.06 -15.03
CA ALA A 111 2.02 12.57 -13.76
C ALA A 111 2.74 13.66 -12.95
N ASP A 112 3.40 14.60 -13.63
CA ASP A 112 4.12 15.70 -12.98
C ASP A 112 3.12 16.68 -12.38
N ALA A 113 2.06 17.04 -13.11
CA ALA A 113 1.01 17.92 -12.61
C ALA A 113 0.23 17.30 -11.45
N ILE A 114 -0.03 15.98 -11.48
CA ILE A 114 -0.66 15.27 -10.35
C ILE A 114 0.20 15.38 -9.10
N SER A 115 1.51 15.12 -9.24
CA SER A 115 2.44 15.15 -8.10
C SER A 115 2.57 16.55 -7.52
N ASP A 116 2.63 17.58 -8.37
CA ASP A 116 2.69 18.98 -7.94
C ASP A 116 1.43 19.41 -7.20
N ASP A 117 0.25 19.09 -7.73
CA ASP A 117 -1.03 19.46 -7.13
C ASP A 117 -1.28 18.69 -5.82
N LEU A 118 -0.77 17.46 -5.73
CA LEU A 118 -0.75 16.66 -4.51
C LEU A 118 0.04 17.37 -3.42
N ILE A 119 1.29 17.74 -3.67
CA ILE A 119 2.14 18.43 -2.68
C ILE A 119 1.53 19.77 -2.29
N VAL A 120 1.02 20.55 -3.26
CA VAL A 120 0.35 21.83 -3.01
C VAL A 120 -0.84 21.67 -2.08
N SER A 121 -1.67 20.65 -2.30
CA SER A 121 -2.86 20.41 -1.48
C SER A 121 -2.56 19.97 -0.05
N SER A 122 -1.39 19.36 0.17
CA SER A 122 -0.91 18.96 1.50
C SER A 122 -0.32 20.12 2.30
N ILE A 123 0.00 21.26 1.71
CA ILE A 123 0.59 22.38 2.45
C ILE A 123 -0.51 23.23 3.10
N VAL A 124 -0.46 23.32 4.42
CA VAL A 124 -1.34 24.19 5.22
C VAL A 124 -0.67 25.55 5.46
N VAL A 125 0.63 25.53 5.77
CA VAL A 125 1.44 26.73 5.98
C VAL A 125 2.71 26.61 5.14
N PRO A 126 3.04 27.58 4.28
CA PRO A 126 2.34 28.85 4.03
C PRO A 126 1.13 28.72 3.10
N ASP A 127 0.17 29.66 3.19
CA ASP A 127 -0.93 29.76 2.23
C ASP A 127 -0.43 30.15 0.83
N LEU A 128 -0.39 29.17 -0.07
CA LEU A 128 0.08 29.33 -1.45
C LEU A 128 -0.88 30.15 -2.32
N ASN A 129 -2.14 30.33 -1.89
CA ASN A 129 -3.13 31.15 -2.60
C ASN A 129 -3.03 32.63 -2.22
N ASN A 130 -2.17 32.99 -1.28
CA ASN A 130 -2.03 34.36 -0.84
C ASN A 130 -1.48 35.28 -1.95
N ALA A 131 -2.24 36.33 -2.28
CA ALA A 131 -1.90 37.27 -3.35
C ALA A 131 -0.59 38.02 -3.10
N GLN A 132 -0.23 38.32 -1.84
CA GLN A 132 1.02 39.00 -1.51
C GLN A 132 2.23 38.09 -1.75
N LEU A 133 2.12 36.81 -1.36
CA LEU A 133 3.15 35.80 -1.61
C LEU A 133 3.37 35.60 -3.11
N GLN A 134 2.29 35.37 -3.86
CA GLN A 134 2.32 35.20 -5.31
C GLN A 134 2.95 36.39 -6.05
N LYS A 135 2.60 37.62 -5.65
CA LYS A 135 3.19 38.85 -6.21
C LYS A 135 4.67 38.98 -5.89
N SER A 136 5.10 38.68 -4.67
CA SER A 136 6.52 38.73 -4.25
C SER A 136 7.40 37.84 -5.14
N TRP A 137 6.91 36.63 -5.44
CA TRP A 137 7.62 35.67 -6.28
C TRP A 137 7.36 35.82 -7.78
N GLY A 138 6.45 36.71 -8.19
CA GLY A 138 6.09 36.94 -9.59
C GLY A 138 5.40 35.74 -10.26
N VAL A 139 4.75 34.86 -9.49
CA VAL A 139 4.00 33.71 -9.99
C VAL A 139 2.54 33.89 -9.59
N VAL A 140 1.69 34.20 -10.56
CA VAL A 140 0.26 34.45 -10.34
C VAL A 140 -0.56 33.20 -10.66
N ALA A 141 -1.50 32.85 -9.78
CA ALA A 141 -2.49 31.79 -10.00
C ALA A 141 -1.92 30.38 -10.29
N ASN A 142 -0.66 30.12 -9.94
CA ASN A 142 -0.05 28.80 -10.10
C ASN A 142 0.75 28.41 -8.84
N PRO A 143 0.12 27.73 -7.87
CA PRO A 143 0.77 27.36 -6.62
C PRO A 143 1.88 26.32 -6.79
N GLY A 144 1.74 25.36 -7.71
CA GLY A 144 2.79 24.36 -7.98
C GLY A 144 4.07 25.00 -8.53
N LYS A 145 3.93 25.92 -9.48
CA LYS A 145 5.08 26.68 -10.01
C LYS A 145 5.69 27.62 -8.97
N LEU A 146 4.86 28.21 -8.10
CA LEU A 146 5.34 29.04 -6.99
C LEU A 146 6.23 28.22 -6.05
N LEU A 147 5.76 27.03 -5.65
CA LEU A 147 6.48 26.15 -4.74
C LEU A 147 7.83 25.70 -5.31
N ARG A 148 7.85 25.29 -6.58
CA ARG A 148 9.09 24.93 -7.31
C ARG A 148 10.08 26.09 -7.46
N LYS A 149 9.60 27.34 -7.44
CA LYS A 149 10.46 28.54 -7.49
C LYS A 149 10.97 28.93 -6.10
N MET A 150 10.20 28.62 -5.06
CA MET A 150 10.51 28.96 -3.68
C MET A 150 11.53 27.99 -3.05
N LEU A 151 11.41 26.70 -3.33
CA LEU A 151 12.25 25.65 -2.74
C LEU A 151 13.38 25.21 -3.67
N LEU A 152 14.51 24.81 -3.09
CA LEU A 152 15.57 24.12 -3.83
C LEU A 152 15.10 22.71 -4.22
N ALA A 153 15.67 22.14 -5.29
CA ALA A 153 15.27 20.82 -5.78
C ALA A 153 15.33 19.71 -4.70
N GLY A 154 16.36 19.73 -3.85
CA GLY A 154 16.48 18.78 -2.73
C GLY A 154 15.39 18.98 -1.66
N GLN A 155 15.06 20.23 -1.32
CA GLN A 155 14.01 20.55 -0.34
C GLN A 155 12.63 20.17 -0.87
N TYR A 156 12.38 20.37 -2.17
CA TYR A 156 11.15 19.93 -2.82
C TYR A 156 11.00 18.40 -2.79
N GLY A 157 12.10 17.68 -3.03
CA GLY A 157 12.11 16.21 -2.93
C GLY A 157 11.81 15.72 -1.52
N GLU A 158 12.46 16.30 -0.51
CA GLU A 158 12.22 16.00 0.91
C GLU A 158 10.76 16.26 1.30
N LEU A 159 10.19 17.39 0.86
CA LEU A 159 8.77 17.70 1.09
C LEU A 159 7.85 16.66 0.44
N ALA A 160 8.12 16.27 -0.80
CA ALA A 160 7.33 15.30 -1.53
C ALA A 160 7.34 13.91 -0.88
N GLU A 161 8.49 13.50 -0.33
CA GLU A 161 8.64 12.25 0.43
C GLU A 161 7.82 12.30 1.72
N LYS A 162 7.97 13.37 2.51
CA LYS A 162 7.22 13.56 3.76
C LYS A 162 5.71 13.53 3.56
N VAL A 163 5.21 14.20 2.51
CA VAL A 163 3.79 14.18 2.17
C VAL A 163 3.30 12.77 1.83
N GLN A 164 4.12 11.96 1.15
CA GLN A 164 3.79 10.58 0.81
C GLN A 164 3.77 9.68 2.06
N THR A 165 4.78 9.78 2.91
CA THR A 165 4.82 9.04 4.18
C THR A 165 3.62 9.38 5.07
N LEU A 166 3.30 10.66 5.22
CA LEU A 166 2.13 11.10 6.00
C LEU A 166 0.80 10.62 5.46
N SER A 167 0.69 10.48 4.15
CA SER A 167 -0.53 9.99 3.51
C SER A 167 -0.59 8.45 3.46
N GLY A 168 0.37 7.76 4.08
CA GLY A 168 0.40 6.30 4.18
C GLY A 168 0.82 5.59 2.89
N PHE A 169 1.57 6.26 1.99
CA PHE A 169 2.10 5.62 0.77
C PHE A 169 3.39 4.82 0.99
N ASP A 170 3.71 4.45 2.23
CA ASP A 170 5.01 3.87 2.56
C ASP A 170 5.22 2.52 1.84
N ALA A 171 6.34 2.43 1.11
CA ALA A 171 6.66 1.26 0.30
C ALA A 171 7.17 0.06 1.13
N GLU A 172 7.60 0.32 2.38
CA GLU A 172 8.25 -0.68 3.25
C GLU A 172 7.27 -1.67 3.92
N ASP A 173 5.98 -1.33 3.98
CA ASP A 173 4.96 -2.23 4.54
C ASP A 173 4.58 -3.37 3.58
N LEU A 174 4.81 -3.20 2.26
CA LEU A 174 4.47 -4.22 1.27
C LEU A 174 5.58 -5.26 1.06
N THR A 175 6.84 -4.87 1.22
CA THR A 175 8.01 -5.74 1.00
C THR A 175 8.28 -6.65 2.19
N SER A 176 8.11 -6.17 3.42
CA SER A 176 8.32 -6.96 4.65
C SER A 176 7.31 -8.11 4.80
N LEU A 177 6.03 -7.88 4.48
CA LEU A 177 4.96 -8.89 4.58
C LEU A 177 5.10 -10.05 3.58
N VAL A 178 5.70 -9.81 2.41
CA VAL A 178 5.84 -10.83 1.36
C VAL A 178 6.99 -11.81 1.64
N ASP A 179 8.04 -11.36 2.33
CA ASP A 179 9.21 -12.19 2.61
C ASP A 179 9.05 -13.04 3.88
N GLU A 180 8.17 -12.65 4.80
CA GLU A 180 7.77 -13.51 5.93
C GLU A 180 6.78 -14.61 5.52
N ALA A 181 5.97 -14.39 4.50
CA ALA A 181 5.05 -15.41 3.97
C ALA A 181 5.73 -16.52 3.14
N LYS A 182 7.01 -16.34 2.79
CA LYS A 182 7.81 -17.32 2.03
C LYS A 182 8.71 -18.20 2.91
N LYS A 183 8.73 -17.97 4.23
CA LYS A 183 9.49 -18.79 5.19
C LYS A 183 8.72 -20.01 5.67
#